data_AF-A0A972MW92-F1
#
_entry.id   AF-A0A972MW92-F1
#
_cell.length_a   1.000
_cell.length_b   1.000
_cell.length_c   1.000
_cell.angle_alpha   90.00
_cell.angle_beta   90.00
_cell.angle_gamma   90.00
#
_symmetry.space_group_name_H-M   'P 1'
#
loop_
_entity.id
_entity.type
_entity.pdbx_description
1 polymer ?
#
loop_
_entity_poly.entity_id
_entity_poly.type
_entity_poly.pdbx_seq_one_letter_code
_entity_poly.pdbx_strand_id
1 'polypeptide(L)' 'DKGLKVTVRKTRGEDIDAACGQLAGKVSDRIKRTQHTIELDSIIKL' A
#
# COMPACT_ATOMS: atom_id res chain seq x y z
N ASP A 1 -21.85 30.11 8.93
CA ASP A 1 -21.30 28.81 8.50
C ASP A 1 -19.88 28.91 7.96
N LYS A 2 -18.91 28.41 8.71
CA LYS A 2 -17.56 28.14 8.18
C LYS A 2 -17.53 26.68 7.72
N GLY A 3 -17.89 26.44 6.47
CA GLY A 3 -17.81 25.10 5.87
C GLY A 3 -16.35 24.65 5.69
N LEU A 4 -16.09 23.35 5.80
CA LEU A 4 -14.76 22.78 5.51
C LEU A 4 -14.54 22.75 3.99
N LYS A 5 -13.40 23.30 3.54
CA LYS A 5 -12.97 23.19 2.14
C LYS A 5 -12.22 21.87 1.95
N VAL A 6 -12.89 20.89 1.37
CA VAL A 6 -12.33 19.55 1.10
C VAL A 6 -12.38 19.26 -0.40
N THR A 7 -11.35 18.59 -0.92
CA THR A 7 -11.30 18.15 -2.32
C THR A 7 -10.82 16.71 -2.41
N VAL A 8 -11.39 15.93 -3.33
CA VAL A 8 -10.94 14.57 -3.64
C VAL A 8 -9.84 14.63 -4.68
N ARG A 9 -8.75 13.89 -4.47
CA ARG A 9 -7.66 13.79 -5.44
C ARG A 9 -7.99 12.76 -6.51
N LYS A 10 -7.72 13.09 -7.77
CA LYS A 10 -7.78 12.12 -8.88
C LYS A 10 -6.53 11.23 -8.86
N THR A 11 -6.72 9.94 -9.09
CA THR A 11 -5.62 8.99 -9.28
C THR A 11 -4.89 9.30 -10.58
N ARG A 12 -3.55 9.25 -10.55
CA ARG A 12 -2.68 9.48 -11.72
C ARG A 12 -1.53 8.49 -11.68
N GLY A 13 -1.15 7.95 -12.83
CA GLY A 13 0.00 7.04 -12.98
C GLY A 13 -0.24 5.61 -12.46
N GLU A 14 -1.49 5.18 -12.36
CA GLU A 14 -1.85 3.83 -11.89
C GLU A 14 -1.47 2.73 -12.90
N ASP A 15 -1.46 3.07 -14.18
CA ASP A 15 -1.05 2.24 -15.31
C ASP A 15 0.47 1.98 -15.37
N ILE A 16 1.25 2.78 -14.65
CA ILE A 16 2.72 2.71 -14.60
C ILE A 16 3.26 2.53 -13.18
N ASP A 17 2.43 2.07 -12.25
CA ASP A 17 2.79 1.85 -10.83
C ASP A 17 3.38 3.08 -10.12
N ALA A 18 2.95 4.27 -10.54
CA ALA A 18 3.44 5.56 -10.03
C ALA A 18 2.39 6.34 -9.23
N ALA A 19 1.20 5.78 -9.00
CA ALA A 19 0.19 6.42 -8.15
C ALA A 19 0.64 6.47 -6.68
N CYS A 20 -0.05 7.30 -5.89
CA CYS A 20 0.19 7.41 -4.46
C CYS A 20 0.12 6.02 -3.80
N GLY A 21 1.20 5.61 -3.12
CA GLY A 21 1.29 4.33 -2.42
C GLY A 21 1.88 3.17 -3.22
N GLN A 22 2.08 3.32 -4.54
CA GLN A 22 2.63 2.25 -5.40
C GLN A 22 4.17 2.24 -5.48
N LEU A 23 4.83 3.34 -5.12
CA LEU A 23 6.29 3.49 -5.25
C LEU A 23 7.09 2.61 -4.26
N ALA A 24 7.32 1.35 -4.63
CA ALA A 24 8.11 0.40 -3.84
C ALA A 24 9.63 0.66 -3.95
N GLY A 25 10.11 1.02 -5.15
CA GLY A 25 11.54 1.22 -5.42
C GLY A 25 12.39 -0.03 -5.16
N LYS A 26 13.71 0.15 -5.08
CA LYS A 26 14.65 -0.91 -4.65
C LYS A 26 15.09 -0.62 -3.22
N VAL A 27 14.62 -1.41 -2.27
CA VAL A 27 14.88 -1.21 -0.84
C VAL A 27 15.59 -2.44 -0.26
N SER A 28 16.72 -2.21 0.41
CA SER A 28 17.36 -3.22 1.24
C SER A 28 16.70 -3.22 2.62
N ASP A 29 15.80 -4.16 2.89
CA ASP A 29 15.17 -4.31 4.20
C ASP A 29 16.20 -4.77 5.24
N ARG A 30 16.22 -4.09 6.39
CA ARG A 30 17.12 -4.37 7.52
C ARG A 30 16.39 -5.00 8.72
N ILE A 31 15.07 -4.89 8.76
CA ILE A 31 14.24 -5.26 9.92
C ILE A 31 13.54 -6.61 9.69
N LYS A 32 13.67 -7.21 8.50
CA LYS A 32 13.12 -8.53 8.15
C LYS A 32 11.61 -8.61 8.34
N ARG A 33 10.87 -7.51 8.10
CA ARG A 33 9.41 -7.47 8.33
C ARG A 33 8.67 -8.48 7.47
N THR A 34 9.19 -8.76 6.27
CA THR A 34 8.62 -9.73 5.32
C THR A 34 8.85 -11.19 5.71
N GLN A 35 9.70 -11.49 6.71
CA GLN A 35 9.95 -12.88 7.14
C GLN A 35 8.87 -13.42 8.08
N HIS A 36 8.02 -12.55 8.63
CA HIS A 36 6.90 -12.92 9.50
C HIS A 36 5.55 -12.87 8.78
N THR A 37 5.51 -13.17 7.48
CA THR A 37 4.23 -13.44 6.82
C THR A 37 3.73 -14.78 7.34
N ILE A 38 2.82 -14.71 8.31
CA ILE A 38 2.00 -15.84 8.75
C ILE A 38 1.36 -16.46 7.50
N GLU A 39 1.66 -17.73 7.21
CA GLU A 39 1.05 -18.46 6.10
C GLU A 39 -0.46 -18.55 6.34
N LEU A 40 -1.21 -17.72 5.62
CA LEU A 40 -2.68 -17.71 5.62
C LEU A 40 -3.28 -19.08 5.24
N ASP A 41 -2.50 -19.94 4.57
CA ASP A 41 -2.83 -21.32 4.24
C ASP A 41 -3.07 -22.20 5.48
N SER A 42 -2.52 -21.84 6.64
CA SER A 42 -2.76 -22.57 7.88
C SER A 42 -4.11 -22.27 8.55
N ILE A 43 -4.76 -21.17 8.16
CA ILE A 43 -6.00 -20.68 8.81
C ILE A 43 -7.26 -21.04 8.01
N ILE A 44 -7.19 -21.13 6.67
CA ILE A 44 -8.36 -21.28 5.78
C ILE A 44 -8.45 -22.68 5.15
N LYS A 45 -7.83 -23.69 5.75
CA LYS A 45 -8.02 -25.09 5.33
C LYS A 45 -9.33 -25.62 5.94
N LEU A 46 -10.45 -25.39 5.23
CA LEU A 46 -11.67 -26.19 5.39
C LEU A 46 -11.42 -27.61 4.85
#